data_AF-A0A8W8NRP9-F1
#
_entry.id   AF-A0A8W8NRP9-F1
#
_cell.length_a   1.000
_cell.length_b   1.000
_cell.length_c   1.000
_cell.angle_alpha   90.00
_cell.angle_beta   90.00
_cell.angle_gamma   90.00
#
_symmetry.space_group_name_H-M   'P 1'
#
loop_
_entity.id
_entity.type
_entity.pdbx_description
1 polymer ?
#
loop_
_entity_poly.entity_id
_entity_poly.type
_entity_poly.pdbx_seq_one_letter_code
_entity_poly.pdbx_strand_id
1 'polypeptide(L)'
;TKMRKQDEDLARQFLTIHSEIQKLKLEWSWQFHELTLQDAAMDLQEVDEIKRISDLPLASETETSLVDLGLTKLNLCHRKYSVL
;
A
#
# COMPACT_ATOMS: atom_id res chain seq x y z
N THR A 1 -34.73 -35.55 -2.18
CA THR A 1 -33.73 -36.64 -2.09
C THR A 1 -32.72 -36.32 -1.01
N LYS A 2 -32.24 -37.34 -0.30
CA LYS A 2 -31.26 -37.19 0.80
C LYS A 2 -29.96 -36.51 0.34
N MET A 3 -29.51 -36.83 -0.89
CA MET A 3 -28.31 -36.26 -1.50
C MET A 3 -28.38 -34.73 -1.65
N ARG A 4 -29.48 -34.20 -2.19
CA ARG A 4 -29.66 -32.74 -2.35
C ARG A 4 -29.49 -31.98 -1.04
N LYS A 5 -30.03 -32.51 0.07
CA LYS A 5 -29.93 -31.86 1.38
C LYS A 5 -28.49 -31.88 1.92
N GLN A 6 -27.76 -32.98 1.70
CA GLN A 6 -26.34 -33.06 2.07
C GLN A 6 -25.50 -32.06 1.28
N ASP A 7 -25.72 -31.95 -0.03
CA ASP A 7 -25.00 -31.00 -0.88
C ASP A 7 -25.29 -29.54 -0.47
N GLU A 8 -26.55 -29.23 -0.16
CA GLU A 8 -26.92 -27.90 0.34
C GLU A 8 -26.27 -27.57 1.69
N ASP A 9 -26.18 -28.54 2.60
CA ASP A 9 -25.55 -28.33 3.91
C ASP A 9 -24.03 -28.20 3.78
N LEU A 10 -23.40 -28.95 2.86
CA LEU A 10 -21.99 -28.81 2.55
C LEU A 10 -21.67 -27.46 1.91
N ALA A 11 -22.50 -26.99 0.98
CA ALA A 11 -22.35 -25.69 0.35
C ALA A 11 -22.46 -24.55 1.38
N ARG A 12 -23.39 -24.66 2.33
CA ARG A 12 -23.52 -23.70 3.44
C ARG A 12 -22.26 -23.67 4.31
N GLN A 13 -21.74 -24.83 4.69
CA GLN A 13 -20.50 -24.90 5.47
C GLN A 13 -19.32 -24.30 4.73
N PHE A 14 -19.18 -24.61 3.44
CA PHE A 14 -18.16 -24.04 2.58
C PHE A 14 -18.24 -22.51 2.53
N LEU A 15 -19.44 -21.95 2.30
CA LEU A 15 -19.62 -20.50 2.24
C LEU A 15 -19.28 -19.82 3.57
N THR A 16 -19.65 -20.42 4.70
CA THR A 16 -19.27 -19.92 6.03
C THR A 16 -17.76 -19.87 6.18
N ILE A 17 -17.06 -20.99 5.95
CA ILE A 17 -15.59 -21.05 6.06
C ILE A 17 -14.93 -20.08 5.10
N HIS A 18 -15.40 -20.01 3.85
CA HIS A 18 -14.88 -19.07 2.87
C HIS A 18 -15.02 -17.62 3.35
N SER A 19 -16.17 -17.24 3.91
CA SER A 19 -16.39 -15.89 4.44
C SER A 19 -15.47 -15.56 5.60
N GLU A 20 -15.21 -16.52 6.51
CA GLU A 20 -14.29 -16.36 7.63
C GLU A 20 -12.85 -16.16 7.14
N ILE A 21 -12.42 -16.95 6.16
CA ILE A 21 -11.09 -16.79 5.54
C ILE A 21 -10.94 -15.41 4.92
N GLN A 22 -11.94 -14.91 4.19
CA GLN A 22 -11.85 -13.56 3.60
C GLN A 22 -11.77 -12.47 4.66
N LYS A 23 -12.52 -12.61 5.77
CA LYS A 23 -12.45 -11.68 6.90
C LYS A 23 -11.05 -11.66 7.52
N LEU A 24 -10.47 -12.85 7.78
CA LEU A 24 -9.13 -12.96 8.35
C LEU A 24 -8.05 -12.38 7.43
N LYS A 25 -8.15 -12.61 6.11
CA LYS A 25 -7.24 -12.01 5.13
C LYS A 25 -7.29 -10.48 5.15
N LEU A 26 -8.49 -9.90 5.26
CA LEU A 26 -8.65 -8.45 5.32
C LEU A 26 -8.04 -7.88 6.62
N GLU A 27 -8.27 -8.54 7.74
CA GLU A 27 -7.72 -8.15 9.04
C GLU A 27 -6.19 -8.19 9.05
N TRP A 28 -5.58 -9.26 8.50
CA TRP A 28 -4.13 -9.33 8.34
C TRP A 28 -3.58 -8.26 7.40
N SER A 29 -4.25 -8.01 6.28
CA SER A 29 -3.84 -6.94 5.35
C SER A 29 -3.89 -5.58 6.04
N TRP A 30 -4.92 -5.32 6.85
CA TRP A 30 -5.04 -4.08 7.62
C TRP A 30 -3.88 -3.91 8.61
N GLN A 31 -3.61 -4.92 9.43
CA GLN A 31 -2.51 -4.90 10.39
C GLN A 31 -1.16 -4.68 9.70
N PHE A 32 -0.94 -5.33 8.56
CA PHE A 32 0.26 -5.14 7.76
C PHE A 32 0.37 -3.71 7.21
N HIS A 33 -0.72 -3.15 6.69
CA HIS A 33 -0.74 -1.77 6.20
C HIS A 33 -0.52 -0.75 7.32
N GLU A 34 -1.07 -0.98 8.52
CA GLU A 34 -0.86 -0.13 9.68
C GLU A 34 0.61 -0.10 10.10
N LEU A 35 1.27 -1.26 10.18
CA LEU A 35 2.70 -1.35 10.44
C LEU A 35 3.52 -0.64 9.36
N THR A 36 3.17 -0.87 8.09
CA THR A 36 3.87 -0.24 6.96
C THR A 36 3.73 1.29 6.99
N LEU A 37 2.56 1.81 7.36
CA LEU A 37 2.32 3.26 7.52
C LEU A 37 3.09 3.83 8.70
N GLN A 38 3.20 3.08 9.79
CA GLN A 38 3.98 3.48 10.95
C GLN A 38 5.48 3.56 10.62
N ASP A 39 6.02 2.57 9.92
CA ASP A 39 7.40 2.56 9.46
C ASP A 39 7.67 3.77 8.53
N ALA A 40 6.82 4.00 7.53
CA ALA A 40 6.95 5.15 6.63
C ALA A 40 6.85 6.51 7.37
N ALA A 41 6.03 6.59 8.43
CA ALA A 41 5.94 7.79 9.26
C ALA A 41 7.21 8.01 10.09
N MET A 42 7.83 6.94 10.59
CA MET A 42 9.12 7.02 11.28
C MET A 42 10.24 7.48 10.36
N ASP A 43 10.32 6.93 9.15
CA ASP A 43 11.32 7.33 8.15
C ASP A 43 11.19 8.83 7.82
N LEU A 44 9.96 9.33 7.64
CA LEU A 44 9.71 10.75 7.42
C LEU A 44 10.13 11.62 8.61
N GLN A 45 9.90 11.16 9.84
CA GLN A 45 10.34 11.87 11.05
C GLN A 45 11.87 11.93 11.15
N GLU A 46 12.56 10.85 10.83
CA GLU A 46 14.03 10.82 10.79
C GLU A 46 14.57 11.84 9.77
N VAL A 47 13.97 11.88 8.57
CA VAL A 47 14.32 12.86 7.55
C VAL A 47 14.10 14.30 8.01
N ASP A 48 12.99 14.60 8.70
CA ASP A 48 12.72 15.93 9.26
C ASP A 48 13.76 16.30 10.33
N GLU A 49 14.13 15.38 11.22
CA GLU A 49 15.13 15.63 12.24
C GLU A 49 16.51 15.87 11.62
N ILE A 50 16.92 15.07 10.64
CA ILE A 50 18.16 15.28 9.87
C ILE A 50 18.16 16.67 9.22
N LYS A 51 17.04 17.10 8.65
CA LYS A 51 16.90 18.42 8.03
C LYS A 51 17.04 19.57 9.04
N ARG A 52 16.64 19.37 10.30
CA ARG A 52 16.80 20.40 11.35
C ARG A 52 18.26 20.62 11.75
N ILE A 53 19.09 19.58 11.69
CA ILE A 53 20.50 19.62 12.11
C ILE A 53 21.49 19.77 10.95
N SER A 54 21.01 19.68 9.71
CA SER A 54 21.83 19.73 8.50
C SER A 54 21.67 21.06 7.76
N ASP A 55 22.79 21.69 7.42
CA ASP A 55 22.84 22.90 6.57
C ASP A 55 22.73 22.58 5.07
N LEU A 56 22.65 21.29 4.70
CA LEU A 56 22.60 20.85 3.31
C LEU A 56 21.17 21.03 2.76
N PRO A 57 20.99 21.58 1.55
CA PRO A 57 19.67 21.59 0.91
C PRO A 57 19.29 20.15 0.58
N LEU A 58 18.53 19.53 1.49
CA LEU A 58 17.98 18.20 1.26
C LEU A 58 17.06 18.29 0.03
N ALA A 59 17.25 17.38 -0.93
CA ALA A 59 16.46 17.34 -2.15
C ALA A 59 14.97 17.45 -1.78
N SER A 60 14.23 18.34 -2.46
CA SER A 60 12.83 18.58 -2.09
C SER A 60 12.06 17.26 -2.15
N GLU A 61 11.07 17.05 -1.28
CA GLU A 61 10.26 15.81 -1.22
C GLU A 61 9.68 15.38 -2.59
N THR A 62 9.54 16.33 -3.52
CA THR A 62 9.13 16.09 -4.90
C THR A 62 10.21 15.43 -5.76
N GLU A 63 11.49 15.59 -5.46
CA GLU A 63 12.61 15.01 -6.20
C GLU A 63 12.85 13.54 -5.82
N THR A 64 12.71 13.17 -4.54
CA THR A 64 12.79 11.77 -4.08
C THR A 64 11.63 10.93 -4.62
N SER A 65 10.39 11.42 -4.50
CA SER A 65 9.19 10.76 -5.05
C SER A 65 9.29 10.49 -6.56
N LEU A 66 9.92 11.39 -7.32
CA LEU A 66 10.09 11.20 -8.75
C LEU A 66 11.16 10.15 -9.05
N VAL A 67 12.30 10.21 -8.35
CA VAL A 67 13.41 9.25 -8.53
C VAL A 67 12.95 7.83 -8.24
N ASP A 68 12.13 7.62 -7.22
CA ASP A 68 11.56 6.31 -6.87
C ASP A 68 10.58 5.78 -7.93
N LEU A 69 9.97 6.66 -8.73
CA LEU A 69 9.18 6.32 -9.92
C LEU A 69 10.02 6.20 -11.21
N GLY A 70 11.35 6.30 -11.11
CA GLY A 70 12.26 6.36 -12.27
C GLY A 70 12.14 7.65 -13.08
N LEU A 71 11.49 8.67 -12.51
CA LEU A 71 11.30 9.98 -13.11
C LEU A 71 12.34 10.95 -12.53
N THR A 72 12.85 11.84 -13.37
CA THR A 72 13.65 12.99 -12.91
C THR A 72 12.87 14.25 -13.26
N LYS A 73 13.07 15.33 -12.48
CA LYS A 73 12.45 16.64 -12.72
C LYS A 73 12.63 17.13 -14.18
N LEU A 74 13.75 16.76 -14.81
CA LEU A 74 14.07 16.97 -16.22
C LEU A 74 13.08 16.31 -17.21
N ASN A 75 12.55 15.12 -16.87
CA ASN A 75 11.58 14.37 -17.69
C ASN A 75 10.17 14.97 -17.68
N LEU A 76 9.78 15.66 -16.60
CA LEU A 76 8.48 16.34 -16.51
C LEU A 76 8.45 17.67 -17.26
N CYS A 77 9.53 18.44 -17.19
CA CYS A 77 9.61 19.75 -17.86
C CYS A 77 9.69 19.65 -19.40
N HIS A 78 10.12 18.51 -19.95
CA HIS A 78 10.20 18.27 -21.40
C HIS A 78 8.96 17.60 -22.01
N ARG A 79 8.07 17.01 -21.21
CA ARG A 79 6.76 16.52 -21.68
C ARG A 79 5.70 17.62 -21.61
N LYS A 80 5.92 18.71 -22.36
CA LYS A 80 4.80 19.53 -22.83
C LYS A 80 4.02 18.67 -23.84
N TYR A 81 2.94 18.05 -23.36
CA TYR A 81 1.94 17.32 -24.14
C TYR A 81 2.42 16.01 -24.78
N SER A 82 2.08 14.89 -24.15
CA SER A 82 1.66 13.72 -24.93
C SER A 82 0.23 13.43 -24.51
N VAL A 83 -0.71 14.09 -25.19
CA VAL A 83 -2.10 13.63 -25.23
C VAL A 83 -2.11 12.39 -26.10
N LEU A 84 -2.43 11.25 -25.50
CA LEU A 84 -3.04 10.11 -26.16
C LEU A 84 -4.23 9.68 -25.32
#